data_AF-I0H709-F1
#
_entry.id   AF-I0H709-F1
#
_cell.length_a   1.000
_cell.length_b   1.000
_cell.length_c   1.000
_cell.angle_alpha   90.00
_cell.angle_beta   90.00
_cell.angle_gamma   90.00
#
_symmetry.space_group_name_H-M   'P 1'
#
loop_
_entity.id
_entity.type
_entity.pdbx_description
1 polymer ?
#
loop_
_entity_poly.entity_id
_entity_poly.type
_entity_poly.pdbx_seq_one_letter_code
_entity_poly.pdbx_strand_id
1 'polypeptide(L)'
;MEEWYRPDALRVRAEYGDDDPVWASDGDLMDPVELAELGVSEPLIAALRAWNAEFNGIALTGFEFRSAEVEEAWGQEGLRLAHLLQNELPDIEISYGHDDDPRPLRARRGPAPVPRPERRQRRKRRR
;
A
#
# COMPACT_ATOMS: atom_id res chain seq x y z
N MET A 1 -18.21 -24.16 9.62
CA MET A 1 -16.96 -23.80 8.91
C MET A 1 -17.25 -22.45 8.32
N GLU A 2 -16.88 -21.39 9.02
CA GLU A 2 -16.90 -20.05 8.43
C GLU A 2 -15.81 -20.05 7.36
N GLU A 3 -16.21 -19.90 6.11
CA GLU A 3 -15.27 -19.53 5.05
C GLU A 3 -14.67 -18.19 5.47
N TRP A 4 -13.39 -18.19 5.83
CA TRP A 4 -12.66 -16.97 6.11
C TRP A 4 -12.71 -16.10 4.86
N TYR A 5 -13.40 -14.97 4.98
CA TYR A 5 -13.52 -14.01 3.91
C TYR A 5 -12.13 -13.41 3.66
N ARG A 6 -11.62 -13.61 2.45
CA ARG A 6 -10.36 -13.01 1.98
C ARG A 6 -10.72 -11.95 0.95
N PRO A 7 -10.50 -10.66 1.23
CA PRO A 7 -10.82 -9.58 0.31
C PRO A 7 -9.92 -9.64 -0.93
N ASP A 8 -10.50 -9.32 -2.10
CA ASP A 8 -9.78 -9.22 -3.37
C ASP A 8 -9.08 -7.85 -3.55
N ALA A 9 -9.59 -6.83 -2.84
CA ALA A 9 -9.05 -5.48 -2.90
C ALA A 9 -9.03 -4.82 -1.51
N LEU A 10 -7.95 -4.10 -1.25
CA LEU A 10 -7.73 -3.31 -0.04
C LEU A 10 -7.46 -1.84 -0.38
N ARG A 11 -7.90 -0.97 0.50
CA ARG A 11 -7.59 0.45 0.48
C ARG A 11 -6.85 0.84 1.75
N VAL A 12 -5.65 1.41 1.57
CA VAL A 12 -4.90 2.06 2.64
C VAL A 12 -5.37 3.51 2.71
N ARG A 13 -6.02 3.88 3.81
CA ARG A 13 -6.51 5.22 4.07
C ARG A 13 -6.37 5.53 5.55
N ALA A 14 -6.00 6.76 5.87
CA ALA A 14 -6.10 7.23 7.23
C ALA A 14 -7.56 7.19 7.70
N GLU A 15 -7.75 6.70 8.91
CA GLU A 15 -9.06 6.57 9.51
C GLU A 15 -9.05 7.14 10.92
N TYR A 16 -10.14 7.82 11.25
CA TYR A 16 -10.32 8.46 12.53
C TYR A 16 -10.89 7.48 13.55
N GLY A 17 -10.25 7.38 14.71
CA GLY A 17 -10.80 6.66 15.87
C GLY A 17 -10.62 5.14 15.83
N ASP A 18 -10.24 4.57 14.69
CA ASP A 18 -9.75 3.19 14.57
C ASP A 18 -8.23 3.16 14.43
N ASP A 19 -7.62 2.10 14.95
CA ASP A 19 -6.17 1.87 14.83
C ASP A 19 -5.77 1.38 13.44
N ASP A 20 -6.68 0.71 12.72
CA ASP A 20 -6.37 0.01 11.48
C ASP A 20 -6.69 0.86 10.21
N PRO A 21 -5.66 1.34 9.50
CA PRO A 21 -5.83 2.19 8.31
C PRO A 21 -6.12 1.39 7.03
N VAL A 22 -6.49 0.11 7.13
CA VAL A 22 -6.67 -0.76 5.96
C VAL A 22 -8.05 -1.37 5.95
N TRP A 23 -8.74 -1.14 4.83
CA TRP A 23 -10.15 -1.44 4.64
C TRP A 23 -10.32 -2.35 3.43
N ALA A 24 -11.26 -3.28 3.49
CA ALA A 24 -11.75 -3.97 2.30
C ALA A 24 -12.32 -2.94 1.33
N SER A 25 -12.08 -3.15 0.05
CA SER A 25 -12.60 -2.30 -1.02
C SER A 25 -13.09 -3.10 -2.23
N ASP A 26 -13.33 -4.40 -2.07
CA ASP A 26 -13.98 -5.23 -3.08
C ASP A 26 -15.50 -5.11 -3.00
N GLY A 27 -16.12 -4.82 -4.13
CA GLY A 27 -17.58 -4.68 -4.23
C GLY A 27 -18.13 -3.52 -3.40
N ASP A 28 -19.16 -3.82 -2.60
CA ASP A 28 -19.82 -2.87 -1.68
C ASP A 28 -19.28 -2.97 -0.24
N LEU A 29 -18.29 -3.82 0.02
CA LEU A 29 -17.72 -4.02 1.35
C LEU A 29 -16.70 -2.92 1.66
N MET A 30 -16.92 -2.26 2.80
CA MET A 30 -16.09 -1.19 3.35
C MET A 30 -15.92 -1.47 4.84
N ASP A 31 -15.37 -2.63 5.16
CA ASP A 31 -15.13 -3.07 6.53
C ASP A 31 -13.62 -3.09 6.84
N PRO A 32 -13.23 -2.81 8.10
CA PRO A 32 -11.84 -2.96 8.53
C PRO A 32 -11.39 -4.42 8.40
N VAL A 33 -10.13 -4.62 8.00
CA VAL A 33 -9.57 -5.95 7.76
C VAL A 33 -8.42 -6.22 8.71
N GLU A 34 -8.45 -7.38 9.39
CA GLU A 34 -7.33 -7.83 10.19
C GLU A 34 -6.18 -8.33 9.31
N LEU A 35 -5.18 -7.47 9.10
CA LEU A 35 -4.00 -7.77 8.28
C LEU A 35 -3.21 -9.01 8.78
N ALA A 36 -3.28 -9.30 10.07
CA ALA A 36 -2.65 -10.49 10.66
C ALA A 36 -3.26 -11.79 10.09
N GLU A 37 -4.57 -11.82 9.85
CA GLU A 37 -5.26 -12.99 9.26
C GLU A 37 -4.91 -13.18 7.78
N LEU A 38 -4.51 -12.10 7.10
CA LEU A 38 -4.02 -12.14 5.70
C LEU A 38 -2.56 -12.57 5.58
N GLY A 39 -1.84 -12.72 6.70
CA GLY A 39 -0.44 -13.13 6.73
C GLY A 39 0.55 -11.97 6.53
N VAL A 40 0.11 -10.73 6.77
CA VAL A 40 0.98 -9.54 6.76
C VAL A 40 1.90 -9.57 7.97
N SER A 41 3.15 -9.12 7.79
CA SER A 41 4.14 -9.11 8.85
C SER A 41 3.78 -8.11 9.96
N GLU A 42 3.96 -8.52 11.23
CA GLU A 42 3.74 -7.64 12.39
C GLU A 42 4.48 -6.29 12.30
N PRO A 43 5.73 -6.20 11.80
CA PRO A 43 6.41 -4.91 11.63
C PRO A 43 5.69 -3.98 10.66
N LEU A 44 5.10 -4.50 9.57
CA LEU A 44 4.36 -3.70 8.61
C LEU A 44 3.02 -3.25 9.19
N ILE A 45 2.32 -4.13 9.92
CA ILE A 45 1.10 -3.76 10.66
C ILE A 45 1.39 -2.64 11.65
N ALA A 46 2.46 -2.76 12.44
CA ALA A 46 2.86 -1.73 13.40
C ALA A 46 3.23 -0.41 12.72
N ALA A 47 3.89 -0.44 11.56
CA ALA A 47 4.23 0.75 10.80
C ALA A 47 2.99 1.47 10.24
N LEU A 48 2.01 0.71 9.73
CA LEU A 48 0.72 1.24 9.28
C LEU A 48 -0.05 1.91 10.43
N ARG A 49 -0.10 1.27 11.60
CA ARG A 49 -0.75 1.83 12.80
C ARG A 49 -0.05 3.10 13.28
N ALA A 50 1.29 3.12 13.27
CA ALA A 50 2.05 4.32 13.63
C ALA A 50 1.77 5.48 12.67
N TRP A 51 1.72 5.21 11.37
CA TRP A 51 1.35 6.19 10.35
C TRP A 51 -0.08 6.74 10.57
N ASN A 52 -1.04 5.88 10.91
CA ASN A 52 -2.40 6.33 11.24
C ASN A 52 -2.46 7.10 12.56
N ALA A 53 -1.64 6.74 13.55
CA ALA A 53 -1.56 7.43 14.84
C ALA A 53 -1.08 8.87 14.68
N GLU A 54 -0.19 9.16 13.72
CA GLU A 54 0.20 10.54 13.38
C GLU A 54 -0.99 11.37 12.88
N PHE A 55 -1.89 10.76 12.09
CA PHE A 55 -3.14 11.39 11.64
C PHE A 55 -4.16 11.49 12.77
N ASN A 56 -4.29 10.48 13.64
CA ASN A 56 -5.13 10.59 14.82
C ASN A 56 -4.61 11.65 15.80
N GLY A 57 -3.33 11.97 15.80
CA GLY A 57 -2.76 13.08 16.58
C GLY A 57 -3.23 14.48 16.14
N ILE A 58 -3.76 14.62 14.92
CA ILE A 58 -4.39 15.86 14.42
C ILE A 58 -5.91 15.87 14.59
N ALA A 59 -6.48 14.79 15.15
CA ALA A 59 -7.83 14.80 15.68
C ALA A 59 -8.02 16.03 16.57
N LEU A 60 -9.11 16.77 16.39
CA LEU A 60 -9.43 17.99 17.16
C LEU A 60 -8.66 19.26 16.76
N THR A 61 -7.70 19.21 15.83
CA THR A 61 -7.03 20.41 15.26
C THR A 61 -7.60 20.84 13.91
N GLY A 62 -8.83 20.42 13.59
CA GLY A 62 -9.45 20.69 12.29
C GLY A 62 -8.90 19.85 11.14
N PHE A 63 -8.14 18.78 11.44
CA PHE A 63 -7.43 17.95 10.45
C PHE A 63 -6.37 18.70 9.63
N GLU A 64 -5.90 19.82 10.16
CA GLU A 64 -4.84 20.60 9.54
C GLU A 64 -3.48 20.11 10.05
N PHE A 65 -2.63 19.67 9.12
CA PHE A 65 -1.23 19.42 9.43
C PHE A 65 -0.51 20.73 9.77
N ARG A 66 0.56 20.62 10.58
CA ARG A 66 1.36 21.77 11.02
C ARG A 66 1.98 22.55 9.84
N SER A 67 2.23 21.88 8.72
CA SER A 67 2.64 22.48 7.46
C SER A 67 2.37 21.53 6.29
N ALA A 68 2.33 22.06 5.07
CA ALA A 68 2.21 21.27 3.85
C ALA A 68 3.38 20.26 3.68
N GLU A 69 4.58 20.60 4.15
CA GLU A 69 5.73 19.67 4.13
C GLU A 69 5.50 18.44 5.03
N VAL A 70 4.84 18.63 6.18
CA VAL A 70 4.51 17.52 7.10
C VAL A 70 3.42 16.65 6.48
N GLU A 71 2.41 17.24 5.87
CA GLU A 71 1.35 16.53 5.15
C GLU A 71 1.91 15.72 3.97
N GLU A 72 2.81 16.32 3.18
CA GLU A 72 3.46 15.64 2.05
C GLU A 72 4.33 14.47 2.54
N ALA A 73 5.15 14.68 3.58
CA ALA A 73 5.98 13.62 4.15
C ALA A 73 5.14 12.46 4.70
N TRP A 74 4.04 12.77 5.38
CA TRP A 74 3.08 11.79 5.87
C TRP A 74 2.42 11.02 4.72
N GLY A 75 2.02 11.70 3.65
CA GLY A 75 1.44 11.09 2.45
C GLY A 75 2.43 10.16 1.73
N GLN A 76 3.69 10.59 1.59
CA GLN A 76 4.75 9.77 1.00
C GLN A 76 5.04 8.50 1.81
N GLU A 77 5.03 8.60 3.14
CA GLU A 77 5.21 7.42 4.00
C GLU A 77 4.03 6.46 3.87
N GLY A 78 2.79 6.98 3.85
CA GLY A 78 1.59 6.16 3.62
C GLY A 78 1.65 5.40 2.29
N LEU A 79 2.06 6.08 1.21
CA LEU A 79 2.26 5.46 -0.10
C LEU A 79 3.37 4.39 -0.08
N ARG A 80 4.48 4.65 0.63
CA ARG A 80 5.57 3.68 0.80
C ARG A 80 5.09 2.42 1.51
N LEU A 81 4.32 2.57 2.59
CA LEU A 81 3.74 1.46 3.34
C LEU A 81 2.73 0.67 2.50
N ALA A 82 1.87 1.34 1.73
CA ALA A 82 0.93 0.68 0.82
C ALA A 82 1.67 -0.13 -0.26
N HIS A 83 2.82 0.33 -0.74
CA HIS A 83 3.68 -0.44 -1.64
C HIS A 83 4.32 -1.66 -0.99
N LEU A 84 4.69 -1.58 0.29
CA LEU A 84 5.18 -2.74 1.05
C LEU A 84 4.07 -3.77 1.23
N LEU A 85 2.87 -3.32 1.57
CA LEU A 85 1.69 -4.17 1.69
C LEU A 85 1.39 -4.90 0.36
N GLN A 86 1.52 -4.20 -0.77
CA GLN A 86 1.31 -4.81 -2.10
C GLN A 86 2.36 -5.89 -2.40
N ASN A 87 3.56 -5.80 -1.84
CA ASN A 87 4.59 -6.82 -2.00
C ASN A 87 4.32 -8.06 -1.12
N GLU A 88 3.74 -7.89 0.08
CA GLU A 88 3.37 -8.99 0.97
C GLU A 88 2.08 -9.70 0.52
N LEU A 89 1.15 -8.95 -0.08
CA LEU A 89 -0.12 -9.45 -0.61
C LEU A 89 -0.18 -9.28 -2.14
N PRO A 90 0.61 -10.06 -2.92
CA PRO A 90 0.70 -9.88 -4.37
C PRO A 90 -0.59 -10.27 -5.11
N ASP A 91 -1.44 -11.10 -4.50
CA ASP A 91 -2.74 -11.55 -5.00
C ASP A 91 -3.84 -10.49 -4.86
N ILE A 92 -3.71 -9.58 -3.88
CA ILE A 92 -4.72 -8.59 -3.53
C ILE A 92 -4.43 -7.25 -4.23
N GLU A 93 -5.46 -6.58 -4.72
CA GLU A 93 -5.34 -5.22 -5.25
C GLU A 93 -5.22 -4.20 -4.13
N ILE A 94 -4.16 -3.39 -4.12
CA ILE A 94 -4.01 -2.35 -3.10
C ILE A 94 -4.10 -0.96 -3.73
N SER A 95 -5.00 -0.14 -3.21
CA SER A 95 -5.15 1.28 -3.57
C SER A 95 -4.75 2.18 -2.39
N TYR A 96 -4.29 3.40 -2.70
CA TYR A 96 -3.98 4.42 -1.69
C TYR A 96 -5.02 5.52 -1.76
N GLY A 97 -5.67 5.81 -0.63
CA GLY A 97 -6.82 6.73 -0.57
C GLY A 97 -6.47 8.21 -0.47
N HIS A 98 -5.19 8.55 -0.29
CA HIS A 98 -4.70 9.92 -0.12
C HIS A 98 -3.86 10.40 -1.32
N ASP A 99 -4.03 9.77 -2.48
CA ASP A 99 -3.52 10.31 -3.75
C ASP A 99 -4.62 10.48 -4.80
N ASP A 100 -4.30 11.21 -5.86
CA ASP A 100 -5.20 11.48 -6.98
C ASP A 100 -5.30 10.32 -7.99
N ASP A 101 -4.61 9.19 -7.76
CA ASP A 101 -4.55 8.06 -8.70
C ASP A 101 -5.41 6.88 -8.20
N PRO A 102 -6.63 6.70 -8.72
CA PRO A 102 -7.51 5.63 -8.23
C PRO A 102 -7.03 4.22 -8.60
N ARG A 103 -5.95 4.07 -9.38
CA ARG A 103 -5.49 2.76 -9.86
C ARG A 103 -4.77 1.98 -8.74
N PRO A 104 -4.90 0.64 -8.72
CA PRO A 104 -4.11 -0.22 -7.85
C PRO A 104 -2.61 0.00 -8.03
N LEU A 105 -1.85 -0.04 -6.94
CA LEU A 105 -0.41 0.26 -6.91
C LEU A 105 0.39 -0.63 -7.86
N ARG A 106 -0.04 -1.89 -8.05
CA ARG A 106 0.58 -2.81 -9.02
C ARG A 106 0.51 -2.30 -10.46
N ALA A 107 -0.58 -1.62 -10.84
CA ALA A 107 -0.75 -1.07 -12.18
C ALA A 107 0.11 0.18 -12.44
N ARG A 108 0.60 0.82 -11.36
CA ARG A 108 1.41 2.05 -11.44
C ARG A 108 2.89 1.79 -11.67
N ARG A 109 3.40 0.57 -11.40
CA ARG A 109 4.81 0.20 -11.62
C ARG A 109 5.21 0.10 -13.11
N GLY A 110 4.29 0.31 -14.04
CA GLY A 110 4.50 0.08 -15.47
C GLY A 110 4.72 -1.41 -15.78
N PRO A 111 4.74 -1.81 -17.07
CA PRO A 111 5.18 -3.16 -17.42
C PRO A 111 6.60 -3.37 -16.91
N ALA A 112 6.86 -4.49 -16.23
CA ALA A 112 8.21 -4.86 -15.80
C ALA A 112 9.19 -4.67 -16.96
N PRO A 113 10.38 -4.06 -16.74
CA PRO A 113 11.34 -3.89 -17.81
C PRO A 113 11.66 -5.26 -18.42
N VAL A 114 11.25 -5.44 -19.67
CA VAL A 114 11.53 -6.65 -20.46
C VAL A 114 13.03 -6.90 -20.39
N PRO A 115 13.50 -8.10 -19.95
CA PRO A 115 14.92 -8.38 -19.92
C PRO A 115 15.47 -8.24 -21.33
N ARG A 116 16.35 -7.25 -21.54
CA ARG A 116 17.02 -7.05 -22.83
C ARG A 116 17.77 -8.34 -23.16
N PRO A 117 17.55 -8.95 -24.34
CA PRO A 117 18.29 -10.15 -24.70
C PRO A 117 19.78 -9.82 -24.71
N GLU A 118 20.56 -10.62 -23.96
CA GLU A 118 22.02 -10.52 -23.90
C GLU A 118 22.59 -10.42 -25.32
N ARG A 119 23.32 -9.35 -25.60
CA ARG A 119 24.12 -9.23 -26.81
C ARG A 119 25.19 -10.32 -26.76
N ARG A 120 24.90 -11.48 -27.36
CA ARG A 120 25.88 -12.52 -27.67
C ARG A 120 27.05 -11.87 -28.40
N GLN A 121 28.17 -11.72 -27.70
CA GLN A 121 29.43 -11.32 -28.31
C GLN A 121 29.82 -12.39 -29.33
N ARG A 122 29.70 -12.05 -30.62
CA ARG A 122 30.25 -12.85 -31.71
C ARG A 122 31.78 -12.92 -31.53
N ARG A 123 32.26 -14.06 -31.03
CA ARG A 123 33.67 -14.44 -31.07
C ARG A 123 34.17 -14.36 -32.52
N LYS A 124 34.99 -13.36 -32.85
CA LYS A 124 35.81 -13.38 -34.05
C LYS A 124 36.95 -14.38 -33.83
N ARG A 125 36.83 -15.57 -34.41
CA ARG A 125 37.98 -16.43 -34.69
C ARG A 125 38.82 -15.70 -35.76
N ARG A 126 40.02 -15.25 -35.39
CA ARG A 126 41.06 -14.93 -36.36
C ARG A 126 41.90 -16.20 -36.57
N ARG A 127 42.05 -16.55 -37.84
CA ARG A 127 43.03 -17.49 -38.39
C ARG A 127 44.43 -16.92 -38.23
#